data_AF-A0A7Y2ZUF4-F1
#
_entry.id   AF-A0A7Y2ZUF4-F1
#
_cell.length_a   1.000
_cell.length_b   1.000
_cell.length_c   1.000
_cell.angle_alpha   90.00
_cell.angle_beta   90.00
_cell.angle_gamma   90.00
#
_symmetry.space_group_name_H-M   'P 1'
#
loop_
_entity.id
_entity.type
_entity.pdbx_description
1 polymer ?
#
loop_
_entity_poly.entity_id
_entity_poly.type
_entity_poly.pdbx_seq_one_letter_code
_entity_poly.pdbx_strand_id
1 'polypeptide(L)'
;VEGVDYMVVDNKTSFNFSDGNLSDSVFIMPIDENEASGDKTLTFTLGSSPVDIGYPGPDSLNAQMVLTIIDNDCPYTLQELADATWSGTDDAGGSEGPNDTQIVMYYDGSTFSMEGIAYGWLTNTGYWDEVIIDSYLVEVDFDTVTSTFTIAEQPLCTTTWLGNPQPAYSIAASGSYDSCAETMTINYDLYQGGLLRSYTETITK
;
A
#
# COMPACT_ATOMS: atom_id res chain seq x y z
N VAL A 1 -2.23 -23.38 4.25
CA VAL A 1 -3.50 -24.11 4.38
C VAL A 1 -4.12 -24.22 3.01
N GLU A 2 -4.38 -25.44 2.55
CA GLU A 2 -5.05 -25.66 1.27
C GLU A 2 -6.47 -25.07 1.31
N GLY A 3 -6.88 -24.38 0.24
CA GLY A 3 -8.15 -23.66 0.15
C GLY A 3 -8.15 -22.26 0.78
N VAL A 4 -7.05 -21.86 1.44
CA VAL A 4 -6.87 -20.51 2.00
C VAL A 4 -5.64 -19.84 1.42
N ASP A 5 -4.48 -20.49 1.50
CA ASP A 5 -3.20 -19.92 1.02
C ASP A 5 -2.79 -20.48 -0.36
N TYR A 6 -3.31 -21.65 -0.72
CA TYR A 6 -3.02 -22.28 -2.01
C TYR A 6 -4.08 -23.32 -2.40
N MET A 7 -4.10 -23.67 -3.68
CA MET A 7 -4.86 -24.80 -4.23
C MET A 7 -3.91 -25.79 -4.92
N VAL A 8 -4.14 -27.09 -4.73
CA VAL A 8 -3.56 -28.12 -5.59
C VAL A 8 -4.40 -28.23 -6.85
N VAL A 9 -3.82 -27.91 -8.00
CA VAL A 9 -4.55 -27.99 -9.28
C VAL A 9 -5.00 -29.44 -9.53
N ASP A 10 -6.26 -29.59 -9.91
CA ASP A 10 -6.94 -30.88 -10.14
C ASP A 10 -6.93 -31.86 -8.94
N ASN A 11 -6.62 -31.39 -7.72
CA ASN A 11 -6.46 -32.23 -6.53
C ASN A 11 -5.49 -33.41 -6.77
N LYS A 12 -4.43 -33.17 -7.56
CA LYS A 12 -3.50 -34.23 -7.95
C LYS A 12 -2.72 -34.77 -6.75
N THR A 13 -2.83 -36.07 -6.52
CA THR A 13 -2.21 -36.77 -5.39
C THR A 13 -1.31 -37.95 -5.80
N SER A 14 -1.21 -38.24 -7.10
CA SER A 14 -0.40 -39.33 -7.62
C SER A 14 0.20 -38.98 -8.99
N PHE A 15 1.28 -39.67 -9.33
CA PHE A 15 1.95 -39.57 -10.62
C PHE A 15 1.78 -40.88 -11.39
N ASN A 16 1.60 -40.77 -12.70
CA ASN A 16 1.50 -41.93 -13.59
C ASN A 16 2.48 -41.79 -14.74
N PHE A 17 3.38 -42.76 -14.86
CA PHE A 17 4.44 -42.77 -15.86
C PHE A 17 4.18 -43.92 -16.84
N SER A 18 4.01 -43.58 -18.12
CA SER A 18 3.89 -44.54 -19.20
C SER A 18 5.25 -44.80 -19.84
N ASP A 19 5.38 -45.91 -20.59
CA ASP A 19 6.60 -46.16 -21.36
C ASP A 19 6.95 -44.97 -22.27
N GLY A 20 8.20 -44.52 -22.21
CA GLY A 20 8.68 -43.31 -22.90
C GLY A 20 8.24 -41.96 -22.32
N ASN A 21 7.37 -41.91 -21.29
CA ASN A 21 6.99 -40.66 -20.61
C ASN A 21 7.33 -40.71 -19.12
N LEU A 22 8.49 -40.15 -18.78
CA LEU A 22 9.10 -40.21 -17.45
C LEU A 22 8.97 -38.89 -16.67
N SER A 23 8.13 -37.97 -17.16
CA SER A 23 7.89 -36.69 -16.50
C SER A 23 6.42 -36.56 -16.19
N ASP A 24 6.15 -36.09 -14.98
CA ASP A 24 4.82 -35.69 -14.56
C ASP A 24 4.94 -34.47 -13.64
N SER A 25 3.85 -33.75 -13.42
CA SER A 25 3.88 -32.49 -12.67
C SER A 25 2.67 -32.37 -11.75
N VAL A 26 2.92 -31.73 -10.60
CA VAL A 26 1.91 -31.18 -9.70
C VAL A 26 1.99 -29.66 -9.80
N PHE A 27 0.86 -29.00 -9.93
CA PHE A 27 0.79 -27.54 -9.96
C PHE A 27 0.14 -27.04 -8.68
N ILE A 28 0.75 -26.03 -8.10
CA ILE A 28 0.27 -25.32 -6.92
C ILE A 28 -0.08 -23.91 -7.35
N MET A 29 -1.31 -23.48 -7.08
CA MET A 29 -1.77 -22.13 -7.33
C MET A 29 -1.83 -21.40 -5.98
N PRO A 30 -0.92 -20.45 -5.70
CA PRO A 30 -1.05 -19.57 -4.55
C PRO A 30 -2.38 -18.81 -4.61
N ILE A 31 -2.96 -18.56 -3.44
CA ILE A 31 -4.10 -17.65 -3.31
C ILE A 31 -3.53 -16.33 -2.80
N ASP A 32 -3.74 -15.28 -3.59
CA ASP A 32 -3.39 -13.91 -3.21
C ASP A 32 -4.41 -13.38 -2.21
N GLU A 33 -3.92 -12.72 -1.18
CA GLU A 33 -4.69 -12.26 -0.03
C GLU A 33 -4.14 -10.89 0.42
N ASN A 34 -4.71 -10.28 1.46
CA ASN A 34 -4.33 -8.90 1.85
C ASN A 34 -3.75 -8.84 3.27
N GLU A 35 -3.73 -9.94 3.99
CA GLU A 35 -3.27 -10.07 5.36
C GLU A 35 -1.86 -10.66 5.37
N ALA A 36 -0.95 -10.05 6.12
CA ALA A 36 0.36 -10.67 6.30
C ALA A 36 0.24 -11.93 7.16
N SER A 37 0.22 -13.08 6.50
CA SER A 37 0.08 -14.38 7.15
C SER A 37 1.40 -15.16 7.19
N GLY A 38 2.47 -14.60 6.61
CA GLY A 38 3.83 -15.15 6.53
C GLY A 38 3.97 -16.29 5.53
N ASP A 39 5.21 -16.55 5.11
CA ASP A 39 5.57 -17.58 4.14
C ASP A 39 4.96 -18.95 4.43
N LYS A 40 4.44 -19.62 3.39
CA LYS A 40 3.93 -20.99 3.49
C LYS A 40 4.93 -21.98 2.94
N THR A 41 5.39 -22.89 3.79
CA THR A 41 6.25 -24.01 3.38
C THR A 41 5.41 -25.25 3.10
N LEU A 42 5.47 -25.75 1.86
CA LEU A 42 4.86 -26.99 1.42
C LEU A 42 5.95 -28.04 1.25
N THR A 43 5.82 -29.14 2.00
CA THR A 43 6.71 -30.30 1.86
C THR A 43 5.97 -31.40 1.11
N PHE A 44 6.42 -31.71 -0.10
CA PHE A 44 5.93 -32.86 -0.85
C PHE A 44 6.86 -34.03 -0.61
N THR A 45 6.29 -35.17 -0.26
CA THR A 45 7.02 -36.41 -0.07
C THR A 45 6.51 -37.42 -1.09
N LEU A 46 7.40 -37.93 -1.94
CA LEU A 46 7.12 -39.09 -2.77
C LEU A 46 6.90 -40.29 -1.85
N GLY A 47 5.67 -40.81 -1.88
CA GLY A 47 5.27 -41.96 -1.07
C GLY A 47 5.70 -43.31 -1.65
N SER A 48 4.96 -44.36 -1.28
CA SER A 48 5.21 -45.72 -1.75
C SER A 48 4.80 -45.94 -3.22
N SER A 49 5.59 -46.72 -3.94
CA SER A 49 5.27 -47.22 -5.28
C SER A 49 4.89 -48.71 -5.23
N PRO A 50 3.94 -49.18 -6.07
CA PRO A 50 3.62 -50.60 -6.20
C PRO A 50 4.69 -51.41 -6.95
N VAL A 51 5.67 -50.72 -7.56
CA VAL A 51 6.78 -51.30 -8.31
C VAL A 51 8.10 -50.76 -7.80
N ASP A 52 9.17 -51.53 -7.99
CA ASP A 52 10.53 -51.06 -7.72
C ASP A 52 10.87 -49.92 -8.68
N ILE A 53 10.87 -48.71 -8.14
CA ILE A 53 11.37 -47.51 -8.80
C ILE A 53 12.82 -47.31 -8.33
N GLY A 54 13.68 -46.80 -9.23
CA GLY A 54 14.99 -46.25 -8.85
C GLY A 54 14.80 -45.01 -7.96
N TYR A 55 15.74 -44.05 -7.97
CA TYR A 55 15.62 -42.81 -7.16
C TYR A 55 14.18 -42.21 -7.17
N PRO A 56 13.57 -41.92 -6.00
CA PRO A 56 14.21 -41.92 -4.69
C PRO A 56 14.47 -43.30 -4.07
N GLY A 57 13.92 -44.37 -4.66
CA GLY A 57 14.26 -45.77 -4.37
C GLY A 57 13.99 -46.17 -2.92
N PRO A 58 14.42 -47.37 -2.51
CA PRO A 58 14.33 -47.81 -1.12
C PRO A 58 15.05 -46.86 -0.13
N ASP A 59 16.05 -46.12 -0.63
CA ASP A 59 16.90 -45.23 0.17
C ASP A 59 16.29 -43.84 0.40
N SER A 60 15.14 -43.53 -0.23
CA SER A 60 14.40 -42.27 -0.08
C SER A 60 15.19 -40.98 -0.40
N LEU A 61 16.30 -41.10 -1.15
CA LEU A 61 17.14 -39.95 -1.51
C LEU A 61 16.41 -39.05 -2.51
N ASN A 62 16.23 -37.76 -2.19
CA ASN A 62 15.42 -36.79 -2.94
C ASN A 62 13.91 -37.11 -2.99
N ALA A 63 13.39 -37.90 -2.05
CA ALA A 63 11.94 -38.13 -1.93
C ALA A 63 11.17 -36.88 -1.47
N GLN A 64 11.86 -35.89 -0.90
CA GLN A 64 11.26 -34.65 -0.43
C GLN A 64 11.62 -33.49 -1.34
N MET A 65 10.62 -32.73 -1.71
CA MET A 65 10.77 -31.41 -2.31
C MET A 65 10.04 -30.40 -1.42
N VAL A 66 10.64 -29.22 -1.30
CA VAL A 66 10.10 -28.11 -0.50
C VAL A 66 9.79 -26.97 -1.46
N LEU A 67 8.56 -26.48 -1.41
CA LEU A 67 8.12 -25.27 -2.08
C LEU A 67 7.79 -24.24 -1.01
N THR A 68 8.32 -23.04 -1.14
CA THR A 68 7.93 -21.90 -0.31
C THR A 68 7.09 -20.96 -1.15
N ILE A 69 5.87 -20.70 -0.70
CA ILE A 69 5.06 -19.57 -1.16
C ILE A 69 5.47 -18.39 -0.28
N ILE A 70 5.98 -17.35 -0.90
CA ILE A 70 6.47 -16.16 -0.21
C ILE A 70 5.27 -15.24 0.00
N ASP A 71 5.08 -14.80 1.23
CA ASP A 71 4.11 -13.77 1.57
C ASP A 71 4.64 -12.42 1.05
N ASN A 72 3.81 -11.70 0.30
CA ASN A 72 4.13 -10.40 -0.26
C ASN A 72 3.27 -9.27 0.33
N ASP A 73 2.59 -9.53 1.45
CA ASP A 73 1.82 -8.54 2.18
C ASP A 73 2.70 -7.83 3.22
N CYS A 74 2.63 -6.50 3.24
CA CYS A 74 3.34 -5.66 4.20
C CYS A 74 2.30 -5.06 5.16
N PRO A 75 2.06 -5.68 6.33
CA PRO A 75 0.97 -5.27 7.20
C PRO A 75 1.30 -3.92 7.82
N TYR A 76 0.26 -3.13 8.07
CA TYR A 76 0.39 -1.84 8.74
C TYR A 76 -0.87 -1.52 9.53
N THR A 77 -0.72 -0.58 10.45
CA THR A 77 -1.80 -0.02 11.26
C THR A 77 -1.87 1.48 11.09
N LEU A 78 -3.05 2.07 11.32
CA LEU A 78 -3.20 3.53 11.32
C LEU A 78 -2.31 4.22 12.37
N GLN A 79 -2.03 3.54 13.49
CA GLN A 79 -1.10 4.07 14.49
C GLN A 79 0.33 4.18 13.93
N GLU A 80 0.81 3.17 13.21
CA GLU A 80 2.13 3.22 12.59
C GLU A 80 2.23 4.31 11.52
N LEU A 81 1.15 4.57 10.77
CA LEU A 81 1.11 5.69 9.82
C LEU A 81 1.17 7.05 10.55
N ALA A 82 0.48 7.18 11.69
CA ALA A 82 0.46 8.39 12.52
C ALA A 82 1.79 8.66 13.23
N ASP A 83 2.53 7.61 13.62
CA ASP A 83 3.83 7.74 14.29
C ASP A 83 4.98 8.05 13.32
N ALA A 84 4.74 7.94 12.01
CA ALA A 84 5.73 8.17 10.96
C ALA A 84 5.87 9.66 10.58
N THR A 85 7.00 9.99 9.95
CA THR A 85 7.23 11.33 9.36
C THR A 85 7.14 11.23 7.86
N TRP A 86 6.25 12.00 7.23
CA TRP A 86 6.03 11.94 5.79
C TRP A 86 6.55 13.17 5.08
N SER A 87 7.29 12.94 3.99
CA SER A 87 7.79 14.01 3.14
C SER A 87 7.81 13.60 1.68
N GLY A 88 7.76 14.57 0.77
CA GLY A 88 7.75 14.30 -0.66
C GLY A 88 7.55 15.57 -1.46
N THR A 89 6.89 15.46 -2.61
CA THR A 89 6.56 16.60 -3.47
C THR A 89 5.21 16.43 -4.14
N ASP A 90 4.62 17.55 -4.54
CA ASP A 90 3.51 17.54 -5.49
C ASP A 90 3.96 17.35 -6.95
N ASP A 91 3.01 17.10 -7.85
CA ASP A 91 3.22 16.95 -9.30
C ASP A 91 3.01 18.27 -10.08
N ALA A 92 2.95 19.41 -9.38
CA ALA A 92 2.79 20.70 -10.02
C ALA A 92 4.02 21.05 -10.88
N GLY A 93 3.78 21.59 -12.07
CA GLY A 93 4.84 21.86 -13.04
C GLY A 93 5.09 23.35 -13.26
N GLY A 94 6.24 23.69 -13.84
CA GLY A 94 6.51 25.07 -14.27
C GLY A 94 6.94 25.98 -13.11
N SER A 95 6.35 27.17 -13.01
CA SER A 95 6.72 28.16 -11.98
C SER A 95 5.99 27.95 -10.65
N GLU A 96 4.98 27.09 -10.62
CA GLU A 96 4.12 26.83 -9.47
C GLU A 96 4.49 25.57 -8.70
N GLY A 97 5.51 24.82 -9.14
CA GLY A 97 5.95 23.57 -8.52
C GLY A 97 7.12 22.91 -9.28
N PRO A 98 7.54 21.70 -8.87
CA PRO A 98 6.94 20.91 -7.78
C PRO A 98 7.21 21.57 -6.42
N ASN A 99 6.27 21.42 -5.50
CA ASN A 99 6.35 21.95 -4.15
C ASN A 99 6.68 20.84 -3.16
N ASP A 100 7.57 21.12 -2.22
CA ASP A 100 7.91 20.19 -1.14
C ASP A 100 6.67 19.95 -0.26
N THR A 101 6.32 18.68 -0.06
CA THR A 101 5.22 18.24 0.79
C THR A 101 5.78 17.74 2.11
N GLN A 102 5.15 18.16 3.22
CA GLN A 102 5.36 17.58 4.53
C GLN A 102 3.99 17.39 5.19
N ILE A 103 3.65 16.12 5.46
CA ILE A 103 2.37 15.76 6.05
C ILE A 103 2.61 15.12 7.41
N VAL A 104 1.82 15.56 8.39
CA VAL A 104 1.75 14.93 9.71
C VAL A 104 0.43 14.19 9.80
N MET A 105 0.49 12.94 10.27
CA MET A 105 -0.67 12.10 10.44
C MET A 105 -0.97 11.92 11.93
N TYR A 106 -2.25 11.75 12.26
CA TYR A 106 -2.71 11.60 13.63
C TYR A 106 -3.73 10.46 13.72
N TYR A 107 -3.63 9.67 14.78
CA TYR A 107 -4.61 8.66 15.12
C TYR A 107 -4.85 8.66 16.64
N ASP A 108 -6.11 8.80 17.05
CA ASP A 108 -6.48 8.81 18.47
C ASP A 108 -7.10 7.48 18.97
N GLY A 109 -7.08 6.45 18.11
CA GLY A 109 -7.75 5.17 18.35
C GLY A 109 -9.16 5.08 17.74
N SER A 110 -9.69 6.19 17.21
CA SER A 110 -11.00 6.24 16.54
C SER A 110 -10.94 7.00 15.21
N THR A 111 -10.32 8.17 15.21
CA THR A 111 -10.28 9.08 14.06
C THR A 111 -8.86 9.16 13.52
N PHE A 112 -8.72 8.97 12.20
CA PHE A 112 -7.48 9.20 11.46
C PHE A 112 -7.54 10.60 10.82
N SER A 113 -6.45 11.36 10.91
CA SER A 113 -6.41 12.72 10.37
C SER A 113 -5.06 13.08 9.80
N MET A 114 -5.04 14.02 8.87
CA MET A 114 -3.84 14.57 8.25
C MET A 114 -3.73 16.07 8.46
N GLU A 115 -2.51 16.59 8.41
CA GLU A 115 -2.18 18.02 8.42
C GLU A 115 -1.07 18.28 7.40
N GLY A 116 -1.14 19.40 6.69
CA GLY A 116 -0.06 19.84 5.79
C GLY A 116 -0.30 19.61 4.29
N ILE A 117 -1.42 18.99 3.89
CA ILE A 117 -1.77 18.80 2.48
C ILE A 117 -1.81 20.15 1.75
N ALA A 118 -1.16 20.26 0.59
CA ALA A 118 -1.04 21.46 -0.23
C ALA A 118 -0.24 22.64 0.39
N TYR A 119 0.33 22.49 1.59
CA TYR A 119 1.03 23.60 2.27
C TYR A 119 2.31 24.02 1.57
N GLY A 120 2.98 23.08 0.88
CA GLY A 120 4.15 23.37 0.06
C GLY A 120 3.87 24.45 -0.99
N TRP A 121 2.71 24.38 -1.64
CA TRP A 121 2.32 25.39 -2.61
C TRP A 121 1.91 26.71 -1.96
N LEU A 122 1.07 26.66 -0.91
CA LEU A 122 0.60 27.86 -0.21
C LEU A 122 1.77 28.73 0.29
N THR A 123 2.83 28.07 0.77
CA THR A 123 4.00 28.72 1.35
C THR A 123 5.16 28.88 0.36
N ASN A 124 4.96 28.54 -0.92
CA ASN A 124 6.00 28.70 -1.93
C ASN A 124 6.31 30.18 -2.18
N THR A 125 7.41 30.66 -1.61
CA THR A 125 7.91 32.04 -1.72
C THR A 125 8.23 32.50 -3.14
N GLY A 126 8.38 31.57 -4.09
CA GLY A 126 8.59 31.86 -5.51
C GLY A 126 7.31 32.02 -6.32
N TYR A 127 6.13 31.74 -5.73
CA TYR A 127 4.87 31.72 -6.47
C TYR A 127 3.68 32.26 -5.66
N TRP A 128 3.16 31.52 -4.67
CA TRP A 128 1.96 31.90 -3.91
C TRP A 128 2.28 32.77 -2.68
N ASP A 129 3.32 32.39 -1.94
CA ASP A 129 3.94 33.17 -0.86
C ASP A 129 2.97 33.66 0.23
N GLU A 130 2.05 32.78 0.67
CA GLU A 130 1.18 33.05 1.81
C GLU A 130 1.73 32.45 3.10
N VAL A 131 1.36 33.07 4.22
CA VAL A 131 1.70 32.60 5.56
C VAL A 131 0.48 31.97 6.20
N ILE A 132 0.59 30.70 6.57
CA ILE A 132 -0.44 29.97 7.31
C ILE A 132 -0.54 30.53 8.73
N ILE A 133 -1.76 30.88 9.14
CA ILE A 133 -2.06 31.44 10.46
C ILE A 133 -2.70 30.37 11.35
N ASP A 134 -3.77 29.75 10.85
CA ASP A 134 -4.42 28.61 11.51
C ASP A 134 -4.30 27.39 10.60
N SER A 135 -3.90 26.27 11.18
CA SER A 135 -3.83 24.95 10.55
C SER A 135 -4.85 24.03 11.20
N TYR A 136 -5.60 23.27 10.40
CA TYR A 136 -6.64 22.36 10.87
C TYR A 136 -6.34 20.94 10.44
N LEU A 137 -6.59 19.99 11.36
CA LEU A 137 -6.56 18.57 11.03
C LEU A 137 -7.73 18.25 10.12
N VAL A 138 -7.47 17.47 9.06
CA VAL A 138 -8.49 16.98 8.15
C VAL A 138 -8.76 15.51 8.42
N GLU A 139 -10.01 15.17 8.70
CA GLU A 139 -10.42 13.79 8.95
C GLU A 139 -10.35 12.96 7.66
N VAL A 140 -9.80 11.75 7.79
CA VAL A 140 -9.55 10.83 6.69
C VAL A 140 -10.34 9.55 6.91
N ASP A 141 -11.18 9.19 5.93
CA ASP A 141 -11.83 7.88 5.87
C ASP A 141 -10.89 6.90 5.18
N PHE A 142 -10.17 6.10 5.97
CA PHE A 142 -9.11 5.21 5.52
C PHE A 142 -9.57 3.75 5.61
N ASP A 143 -9.54 3.04 4.48
CA ASP A 143 -9.81 1.61 4.40
C ASP A 143 -8.48 0.85 4.41
N THR A 144 -8.17 0.22 5.54
CA THR A 144 -6.93 -0.55 5.72
C THR A 144 -6.91 -1.86 4.94
N VAL A 145 -8.07 -2.35 4.48
CA VAL A 145 -8.15 -3.60 3.69
C VAL A 145 -7.77 -3.33 2.25
N THR A 146 -8.23 -2.21 1.69
CA THR A 146 -7.93 -1.82 0.31
C THR A 146 -6.73 -0.88 0.20
N SER A 147 -6.23 -0.37 1.33
CA SER A 147 -5.17 0.64 1.41
C SER A 147 -5.49 1.90 0.62
N THR A 148 -6.76 2.31 0.66
CA THR A 148 -7.26 3.53 0.01
C THR A 148 -7.94 4.44 1.02
N PHE A 149 -8.04 5.73 0.70
CA PHE A 149 -8.72 6.68 1.58
C PHE A 149 -9.42 7.80 0.81
N THR A 150 -10.35 8.45 1.50
CA THR A 150 -10.99 9.69 1.04
C THR A 150 -11.02 10.75 2.14
N ILE A 151 -11.07 12.00 1.71
CA ILE A 151 -11.22 13.20 2.56
C ILE A 151 -12.37 13.99 1.93
N ALA A 152 -13.50 14.05 2.64
CA ALA A 152 -14.61 14.93 2.24
C ALA A 152 -14.19 16.40 2.38
N GLU A 153 -14.81 17.28 1.60
CA GLU A 153 -14.49 18.72 1.66
C GLU A 153 -14.66 19.26 3.08
N GLN A 154 -13.57 19.78 3.66
CA GLN A 154 -13.55 20.33 5.01
C GLN A 154 -12.51 21.46 5.14
N PRO A 155 -12.59 22.31 6.17
CA PRO A 155 -11.63 23.39 6.38
C PRO A 155 -10.19 22.87 6.51
N LEU A 156 -9.25 23.55 5.85
CA LEU A 156 -7.83 23.19 5.83
C LEU A 156 -6.97 24.20 6.59
N CYS A 157 -7.07 25.49 6.25
CA CYS A 157 -6.30 26.54 6.89
C CYS A 157 -6.88 27.94 6.68
N THR A 158 -6.35 28.90 7.45
CA THR A 158 -6.43 30.33 7.16
C THR A 158 -5.01 30.85 6.90
N THR A 159 -4.91 31.88 6.07
CA THR A 159 -3.62 32.45 5.69
C THR A 159 -3.64 33.98 5.67
N THR A 160 -2.45 34.56 5.55
CA THR A 160 -2.26 35.97 5.22
C THR A 160 -1.31 36.13 4.05
N TRP A 161 -1.54 37.18 3.27
CA TRP A 161 -0.60 37.65 2.26
C TRP A 161 -0.18 39.08 2.61
N LEU A 162 1.13 39.28 2.84
CA LEU A 162 1.70 40.54 3.33
C LEU A 162 0.97 41.07 4.58
N GLY A 163 0.53 40.17 5.46
CA GLY A 163 -0.21 40.46 6.69
C GLY A 163 -1.71 40.73 6.52
N ASN A 164 -2.25 40.70 5.29
CA ASN A 164 -3.68 40.83 5.06
C ASN A 164 -4.36 39.45 5.08
N PRO A 165 -5.42 39.23 5.89
CA PRO A 165 -6.15 37.97 5.90
C PRO A 165 -6.71 37.61 4.53
N GLN A 166 -6.56 36.35 4.14
CA GLN A 166 -7.14 35.80 2.92
C GLN A 166 -8.43 35.01 3.23
N PRO A 167 -9.29 34.75 2.22
CA PRO A 167 -10.39 33.81 2.39
C PRO A 167 -9.86 32.43 2.83
N ALA A 168 -10.61 31.76 3.71
CA ALA A 168 -10.22 30.45 4.22
C ALA A 168 -10.17 29.38 3.13
N TYR A 169 -9.27 28.42 3.29
CA TYR A 169 -9.12 27.28 2.41
C TYR A 169 -9.87 26.07 2.94
N SER A 170 -10.47 25.30 2.04
CA SER A 170 -10.95 23.93 2.29
C SER A 170 -10.25 22.94 1.35
N ILE A 171 -10.25 21.66 1.71
CA ILE A 171 -9.62 20.58 0.95
C ILE A 171 -10.58 19.40 0.84
N ALA A 172 -10.59 18.73 -0.31
CA ALA A 172 -11.08 17.37 -0.48
C ALA A 172 -9.96 16.53 -1.12
N ALA A 173 -9.92 15.23 -0.87
CA ALA A 173 -8.88 14.37 -1.44
C ALA A 173 -9.29 12.91 -1.55
N SER A 174 -8.54 12.16 -2.33
CA SER A 174 -8.56 10.70 -2.36
C SER A 174 -7.15 10.18 -2.59
N GLY A 175 -6.86 8.96 -2.15
CA GLY A 175 -5.53 8.42 -2.34
C GLY A 175 -5.38 6.96 -1.96
N SER A 176 -4.13 6.52 -1.97
CA SER A 176 -3.75 5.14 -1.68
C SER A 176 -2.39 5.09 -0.97
N TYR A 177 -2.20 4.03 -0.19
CA TYR A 177 -0.94 3.70 0.46
C TYR A 177 -0.41 2.36 -0.06
N ASP A 178 0.81 2.36 -0.57
CA ASP A 178 1.57 1.15 -0.83
C ASP A 178 2.43 0.86 0.41
N SER A 179 2.01 -0.15 1.17
CA SER A 179 2.66 -0.50 2.43
C SER A 179 4.02 -1.16 2.27
N CYS A 180 4.28 -1.80 1.14
CA CYS A 180 5.58 -2.40 0.85
C CYS A 180 6.58 -1.38 0.33
N ALA A 181 6.13 -0.38 -0.44
CA ALA A 181 6.95 0.74 -0.88
C ALA A 181 7.00 1.88 0.16
N GLU A 182 6.24 1.79 1.25
CA GLU A 182 6.09 2.82 2.26
C GLU A 182 5.77 4.21 1.66
N THR A 183 4.94 4.21 0.62
CA THR A 183 4.64 5.37 -0.23
C THR A 183 3.14 5.66 -0.23
N MET A 184 2.76 6.90 0.01
CA MET A 184 1.37 7.35 -0.08
C MET A 184 1.21 8.35 -1.23
N THR A 185 0.15 8.16 -2.00
CA THR A 185 -0.27 9.07 -3.08
C THR A 185 -1.56 9.75 -2.67
N ILE A 186 -1.60 11.08 -2.71
CA ILE A 186 -2.74 11.91 -2.31
C ILE A 186 -3.14 12.79 -3.50
N ASN A 187 -4.29 12.52 -4.11
CA ASN A 187 -4.89 13.38 -5.13
C ASN A 187 -5.83 14.36 -4.43
N TYR A 188 -5.47 15.63 -4.40
CA TYR A 188 -6.21 16.66 -3.65
C TYR A 188 -6.85 17.70 -4.56
N ASP A 189 -7.97 18.23 -4.09
CA ASP A 189 -8.63 19.43 -4.59
C ASP A 189 -8.58 20.50 -3.48
N LEU A 190 -7.95 21.63 -3.78
CA LEU A 190 -7.87 22.80 -2.89
C LEU A 190 -8.89 23.84 -3.32
N TYR A 191 -9.62 24.39 -2.35
CA TYR A 191 -10.71 25.33 -2.59
C TYR A 191 -10.48 26.65 -1.86
N GLN A 192 -10.88 27.74 -2.51
CA GLN A 192 -10.97 29.08 -1.93
C GLN A 192 -12.08 29.86 -2.65
N GLY A 193 -13.32 29.77 -2.16
CA GLY A 193 -14.50 30.34 -2.85
C GLY A 193 -14.91 29.59 -4.13
N GLY A 194 -14.33 28.42 -4.37
CA GLY A 194 -14.46 27.56 -5.55
C GLY A 194 -13.22 26.68 -5.67
N LEU A 195 -13.21 25.74 -6.63
CA LEU A 195 -12.01 24.93 -6.89
C LEU A 195 -10.88 25.85 -7.36
N LEU A 196 -9.79 25.88 -6.59
CA LEU A 196 -8.61 26.68 -6.87
C LEU A 196 -7.57 25.86 -7.64
N ARG A 197 -7.31 24.62 -7.20
CA ARG A 197 -6.34 23.73 -7.85
C ARG A 197 -6.56 22.26 -7.50
N SER A 198 -6.03 21.39 -8.35
CA SER A 198 -6.08 19.93 -8.21
C SER A 198 -4.74 19.33 -8.61
N TYR A 199 -4.05 18.66 -7.69
CA TYR A 199 -2.72 18.07 -7.90
C TYR A 199 -2.54 16.80 -7.07
N THR A 200 -1.45 16.09 -7.32
CA THR A 200 -1.08 14.86 -6.63
C THR A 200 0.15 15.11 -5.77
N GLU A 201 0.09 14.76 -4.48
CA GLU A 201 1.27 14.65 -3.61
C GLU A 201 1.71 13.19 -3.50
N THR A 202 3.00 12.95 -3.67
CA THR A 202 3.59 11.64 -3.38
C THR A 202 4.54 11.80 -2.19
N ILE A 203 4.24 11.12 -1.09
CA ILE A 203 5.02 11.17 0.15
C ILE A 203 5.54 9.79 0.53
N THR A 204 6.70 9.76 1.15
CA THR A 204 7.34 8.56 1.70
C THR A 204 7.70 8.81 3.16
N LYS A 205 7.66 7.75 3.97
CA LYS A 205 8.13 7.77 5.36
C LYS A 205 9.57 7.25 5.51
#